data_AF-A0A2M7V0S0-F1
#
_entry.id   AF-A0A2M7V0S0-F1
#
_cell.length_a   1.000
_cell.length_b   1.000
_cell.length_c   1.000
_cell.angle_alpha   90.00
_cell.angle_beta   90.00
_cell.angle_gamma   90.00
#
_symmetry.space_group_name_H-M   'P 1'
#
loop_
_entity.id
_entity.type
_entity.pdbx_description
1 polymer ?
#
loop_
_entity_poly.entity_id
_entity_poly.type
_entity_poly.pdbx_seq_one_letter_code
_entity_poly.pdbx_strand_id
1 'polypeptide(L)'
;MLNKEKHQLIMGRILRDIYTDTSISPFLGLKGGTCAYFFYGLPRFSVDLDFDLLSALDLNSQKNILKKIIAILSKYGKVKDNYIKRYTIFALLSYGDEDHNIKVEISARMLLPNIKSHYLLKEYLGISMLVSKKEYLFSSKLAALTLRSETATRDIFDIYFFAKNNWDIDKEIVELITGEKFPRHIVDCLAIVESIKDNRILSGLGELIDEKEKIWVKKNLRKEVIFYLKNYQAVIK
;
A
#
# COMPACT_ATOMS: atom_id res chain seq x y z
N MET A 1 18.46 -10.45 -6.26
CA MET A 1 17.24 -11.15 -6.74
C MET A 1 16.27 -11.26 -5.57
N LEU A 2 14.95 -11.11 -5.79
CA LEU A 2 13.97 -11.16 -4.71
C LEU A 2 13.77 -12.60 -4.18
N ASN A 3 14.34 -12.90 -3.01
CA ASN A 3 13.99 -14.08 -2.22
C ASN A 3 12.73 -13.79 -1.39
N LYS A 4 11.57 -14.26 -1.87
CA LYS A 4 10.26 -13.90 -1.31
C LYS A 4 10.10 -14.41 0.13
N GLU A 5 10.59 -15.61 0.43
CA GLU A 5 10.50 -16.24 1.75
C GLU A 5 11.30 -15.46 2.80
N LYS A 6 12.57 -15.16 2.49
CA LYS A 6 13.44 -14.36 3.36
C LYS A 6 12.90 -12.95 3.56
N HIS A 7 12.44 -12.32 2.48
CA HIS A 7 11.89 -10.96 2.52
C HIS A 7 10.63 -10.89 3.39
N GLN A 8 9.71 -11.85 3.23
CA GLN A 8 8.49 -11.96 4.03
C GLN A 8 8.79 -12.18 5.51
N LEU A 9 9.75 -13.05 5.83
CA LEU A 9 10.16 -13.31 7.21
C LEU A 9 10.65 -12.03 7.90
N ILE A 10 11.45 -11.23 7.20
CA ILE A 10 12.00 -9.98 7.74
C ILE A 10 10.89 -8.93 7.90
N MET A 11 10.01 -8.76 6.91
CA MET A 11 8.85 -7.86 7.04
C MET A 11 7.98 -8.21 8.26
N GLY A 12 7.68 -9.50 8.47
CA GLY A 12 6.91 -9.96 9.62
C GLY A 12 7.58 -9.64 10.96
N ARG A 13 8.91 -9.81 11.06
CA ARG A 13 9.68 -9.47 12.27
C ARG A 13 9.73 -7.96 12.53
N ILE A 14 9.85 -7.14 11.47
CA ILE A 14 9.78 -5.68 11.58
C ILE A 14 8.40 -5.25 12.06
N LEU A 15 7.33 -5.80 11.49
CA LEU A 15 5.95 -5.50 11.90
C LEU A 15 5.71 -5.86 13.37
N ARG A 16 6.18 -7.03 13.82
CA ARG A 16 6.14 -7.39 15.24
C ARG A 16 6.81 -6.33 16.10
N ASP A 17 8.05 -5.98 15.80
CA ASP A 17 8.83 -5.04 16.62
C ASP A 17 8.23 -3.63 16.62
N ILE A 18 7.61 -3.19 15.50
CA ILE A 18 6.88 -1.93 15.44
C ILE A 18 5.64 -1.98 16.33
N TYR A 19 4.81 -3.02 16.20
CA TYR A 19 3.53 -3.10 16.91
C TYR A 19 3.67 -3.47 18.40
N THR A 20 4.82 -4.02 18.81
CA THR A 20 5.14 -4.27 20.23
C THR A 20 5.75 -3.06 20.94
N ASP A 21 6.28 -2.07 20.21
CA ASP A 21 6.73 -0.81 20.81
C ASP A 21 5.52 0.14 21.02
N THR A 22 4.98 0.12 22.24
CA THR A 22 3.81 0.92 22.65
C THR A 22 4.02 2.43 22.55
N SER A 23 5.27 2.90 22.42
CA SER A 23 5.56 4.33 22.23
C SER A 23 5.31 4.82 20.80
N ILE A 24 5.26 3.92 19.82
CA ILE A 24 5.01 4.26 18.41
C ILE A 24 3.78 3.57 17.81
N SER A 25 3.47 2.35 18.24
CA SER A 25 2.40 1.54 17.63
C SER A 25 1.01 2.20 17.63
N PRO A 26 0.57 2.97 18.65
CA PRO A 26 -0.73 3.63 18.63
C PRO A 26 -0.86 4.72 17.56
N PHE A 27 0.27 5.18 17.01
CA PHE A 27 0.34 6.21 15.99
C PHE A 27 0.45 5.66 14.58
N LEU A 28 0.61 4.34 14.39
CA LEU A 28 0.94 3.74 13.10
C LEU A 28 -0.15 2.78 12.62
N GLY A 29 -0.82 3.16 11.55
CA GLY A 29 -1.79 2.32 10.86
C GLY A 29 -1.19 1.69 9.60
N LEU A 30 -1.08 0.36 9.57
CA LEU A 30 -0.55 -0.39 8.43
C LEU A 30 -1.50 -0.35 7.23
N LYS A 31 -0.98 0.05 6.07
CA LYS A 31 -1.73 0.20 4.83
C LYS A 31 -0.98 -0.37 3.62
N GLY A 32 -1.50 -0.08 2.42
CA GLY A 32 -0.83 -0.37 1.16
C GLY A 32 -0.91 -1.84 0.75
N GLY A 33 -0.03 -2.24 -0.16
CA GLY A 33 -0.04 -3.60 -0.74
C GLY A 33 0.27 -4.69 0.29
N THR A 34 1.16 -4.42 1.24
CA THR A 34 1.56 -5.42 2.26
C THR A 34 0.48 -5.65 3.30
N CYS A 35 -0.31 -4.61 3.61
CA CYS A 35 -1.55 -4.75 4.38
C CYS A 35 -2.54 -5.70 3.68
N ALA A 36 -2.79 -5.47 2.39
CA ALA A 36 -3.65 -6.35 1.57
C ALA A 36 -3.11 -7.79 1.47
N TYR A 37 -1.79 -7.94 1.34
CA TYR A 37 -1.12 -9.24 1.28
C TYR A 37 -1.30 -10.04 2.58
N PHE A 38 -0.92 -9.48 3.73
CA PHE A 38 -0.96 -10.22 5.00
C PHE A 38 -2.36 -10.44 5.57
N PHE A 39 -3.29 -9.50 5.38
CA PHE A 39 -4.57 -9.51 6.09
C PHE A 39 -5.80 -9.76 5.22
N TYR A 40 -5.65 -9.74 3.90
CA TYR A 40 -6.76 -9.81 2.96
C TYR A 40 -6.51 -10.71 1.74
N GLY A 41 -5.40 -11.45 1.69
CA GLY A 41 -5.16 -12.49 0.69
C GLY A 41 -4.86 -11.96 -0.72
N LEU A 42 -4.26 -10.77 -0.84
CA LEU A 42 -3.78 -10.28 -2.14
C LEU A 42 -2.79 -11.30 -2.73
N PRO A 43 -3.00 -11.83 -3.95
CA PRO A 43 -2.25 -13.00 -4.44
C PRO A 43 -0.87 -12.65 -5.02
N ARG A 44 -0.54 -11.37 -5.18
CA ARG A 44 0.82 -10.92 -5.53
C ARG A 44 1.65 -10.63 -4.29
N PHE A 45 2.95 -10.88 -4.37
CA PHE A 45 3.90 -10.49 -3.34
C PHE A 45 3.96 -8.97 -3.18
N SER A 46 4.31 -8.49 -1.99
CA SER A 46 4.52 -7.08 -1.68
C SER A 46 5.83 -6.91 -0.91
N VAL A 47 6.53 -5.80 -1.14
CA VAL A 47 7.94 -5.61 -0.71
C VAL A 47 8.15 -4.40 0.21
N ASP A 48 7.16 -3.52 0.30
CA ASP A 48 7.23 -2.26 1.03
C ASP A 48 6.37 -2.31 2.31
N LEU A 49 6.75 -1.59 3.35
CA LEU A 49 5.92 -1.41 4.56
C LEU A 49 5.42 0.03 4.61
N ASP A 50 4.14 0.22 4.29
CA ASP A 50 3.50 1.53 4.25
C ASP A 50 2.58 1.75 5.46
N PHE A 51 2.66 2.92 6.07
CA PHE A 51 1.84 3.32 7.20
C PHE A 51 1.23 4.70 7.00
N ASP A 52 0.14 4.99 7.71
CA ASP A 52 -0.24 6.36 8.05
C ASP A 52 0.07 6.66 9.50
N LEU A 53 0.42 7.92 9.77
CA LEU A 53 0.26 8.51 11.09
C LEU A 53 -1.24 8.62 11.41
N LEU A 54 -1.63 8.17 12.59
CA LEU A 54 -3.02 8.15 13.04
C LEU A 54 -3.42 9.38 13.86
N SER A 55 -2.50 10.34 14.01
CA SER A 55 -2.74 11.63 14.62
C SER A 55 -1.72 12.64 14.11
N ALA A 56 -2.08 13.93 14.13
CA ALA A 56 -1.12 14.99 13.88
C ALA A 56 -0.05 14.99 14.97
N LEU A 57 1.22 14.99 14.56
CA LEU A 57 2.38 14.99 15.44
C LEU A 57 3.32 16.12 15.07
N ASP A 58 3.90 16.76 16.08
CA ASP A 58 4.96 17.74 15.87
C ASP A 58 6.23 17.09 15.31
N LEU A 59 7.16 17.93 14.82
CA LEU A 59 8.39 17.44 14.20
C LEU A 59 9.26 16.63 15.17
N ASN A 60 9.24 16.94 16.46
CA ASN A 60 10.03 16.22 17.47
C ASN A 60 9.51 14.80 17.69
N SER A 61 8.19 14.65 17.74
CA SER A 61 7.50 13.37 17.83
C SER A 61 7.73 12.53 16.58
N GLN A 62 7.69 13.15 15.39
CA GLN A 62 8.04 12.47 14.13
C GLN A 62 9.51 12.02 14.10
N LYS A 63 10.45 12.85 14.60
CA LYS A 63 11.87 12.46 14.78
C LYS A 63 12.03 11.29 15.74
N ASN A 64 11.26 11.26 16.83
CA ASN A 64 11.26 10.14 17.76
C ASN A 64 10.76 8.85 17.12
N ILE A 65 9.67 8.91 16.34
CA ILE A 65 9.19 7.76 15.55
C ILE A 65 10.29 7.28 14.59
N LEU A 66 10.90 8.17 13.81
CA LEU A 66 11.97 7.78 12.89
C LEU A 66 13.14 7.12 13.61
N LYS A 67 13.58 7.69 14.74
CA LYS A 67 14.66 7.12 15.57
C LYS A 67 14.33 5.69 16.02
N LYS A 68 13.09 5.44 16.45
CA LYS A 68 12.61 4.10 16.85
C LYS A 68 12.57 3.14 15.67
N ILE A 69 12.05 3.57 14.52
CA ILE A 69 12.05 2.77 13.29
C ILE A 69 13.49 2.40 12.89
N ILE A 70 14.43 3.34 12.88
CA ILE A 70 15.85 3.07 12.58
C ILE A 70 16.43 2.05 13.57
N ALA A 71 16.15 2.18 14.87
CA ALA A 71 16.61 1.24 15.88
C ALA A 71 16.05 -0.18 15.67
N ILE A 72 14.78 -0.30 15.29
CA ILE A 72 14.14 -1.57 14.93
C ILE A 72 14.80 -2.16 13.68
N LEU A 73 14.90 -1.38 12.61
CA LEU A 73 15.45 -1.83 11.32
C LEU A 73 16.91 -2.27 11.45
N SER A 74 17.70 -1.59 12.28
CA SER A 74 19.12 -1.92 12.53
C SER A 74 19.33 -3.30 13.14
N LYS A 75 18.30 -3.93 13.72
CA LYS A 75 18.36 -5.34 14.18
C LYS A 75 18.38 -6.35 13.03
N TYR A 76 17.92 -5.94 11.84
CA TYR A 76 17.68 -6.81 10.70
C TYR A 76 18.62 -6.52 9.52
N GLY A 77 19.48 -5.51 9.62
CA GLY A 77 20.42 -5.12 8.58
C GLY A 77 20.87 -3.67 8.70
N LYS A 78 21.40 -3.13 7.60
CA LYS A 78 21.91 -1.77 7.51
C LYS A 78 20.84 -0.81 6.99
N VAL A 79 20.56 0.26 7.73
CA VAL A 79 19.75 1.37 7.22
C VAL A 79 20.60 2.18 6.23
N LYS A 80 20.22 2.15 4.95
CA LYS A 80 20.96 2.81 3.85
C LYS A 80 20.58 4.28 3.68
N ASP A 81 19.32 4.62 3.96
CA ASP A 81 18.78 5.96 3.82
C ASP A 81 17.63 6.15 4.81
N ASN A 82 17.45 7.39 5.27
CA ASN A 82 16.35 7.79 6.12
C ASN A 82 16.17 9.31 6.08
N TYR A 83 14.92 9.78 6.12
CA TYR A 83 14.63 11.20 6.16
C TYR A 83 13.22 11.49 6.67
N ILE A 84 13.01 12.74 7.04
CA ILE A 84 11.68 13.33 7.21
C ILE A 84 11.51 14.42 6.16
N LYS A 85 10.47 14.30 5.35
CA LYS A 85 9.96 15.35 4.45
C LYS A 85 8.61 15.81 4.96
N ARG A 86 8.07 16.89 4.38
CA ARG A 86 6.81 17.54 4.79
C ARG A 86 5.67 16.57 5.11
N TYR A 87 5.55 15.47 4.37
CA TYR A 87 4.46 14.51 4.49
C TYR A 87 4.91 13.05 4.58
N THR A 88 6.20 12.80 4.84
CA THR A 88 6.76 11.46 4.75
C THR A 88 7.88 11.28 5.76
N ILE A 89 7.76 10.26 6.61
CA ILE A 89 8.87 9.69 7.37
C ILE A 89 9.31 8.44 6.61
N PHE A 90 10.60 8.33 6.32
CA PHE A 90 11.13 7.29 5.45
C PHE A 90 12.37 6.64 6.07
N ALA A 91 12.48 5.32 5.90
CA ALA A 91 13.70 4.58 6.13
C ALA A 91 13.84 3.42 5.12
N LEU A 92 15.08 3.14 4.70
CA LEU A 92 15.40 2.07 3.76
C LEU A 92 16.35 1.06 4.40
N LEU A 93 15.89 -0.17 4.58
CA LEU A 93 16.67 -1.27 5.15
C LEU A 93 17.28 -2.14 4.04
N SER A 94 18.58 -2.40 4.16
CA SER A 94 19.31 -3.44 3.43
C SER A 94 19.64 -4.59 4.37
N TYR A 95 19.10 -5.78 4.10
CA TYR A 95 19.31 -6.97 4.93
C TYR A 95 20.20 -8.04 4.28
N GLY A 96 20.76 -7.73 3.11
CA GLY A 96 21.77 -8.50 2.38
C GLY A 96 22.22 -7.72 1.15
N ASP A 97 23.38 -8.08 0.59
CA ASP A 97 24.00 -7.30 -0.50
C ASP A 97 23.28 -7.48 -1.84
N GLU A 98 22.76 -8.69 -2.11
CA GLU A 98 22.00 -9.00 -3.33
C GLU A 98 20.47 -9.02 -3.12
N ASP A 99 20.04 -8.77 -1.89
CA ASP A 99 18.65 -8.81 -1.48
C ASP A 99 17.91 -7.51 -1.85
N HIS A 100 16.61 -7.63 -2.12
CA HIS A 100 15.75 -6.47 -2.30
C HIS A 100 15.62 -5.71 -0.97
N ASN A 101 15.83 -4.39 -0.95
CA ASN A 101 15.69 -3.59 0.28
C ASN A 101 14.24 -3.56 0.77
N ILE A 102 14.02 -3.37 2.07
CA ILE A 102 12.69 -3.08 2.63
C ILE A 102 12.58 -1.58 2.83
N LYS A 103 11.62 -0.96 2.14
CA LYS A 103 11.24 0.43 2.38
C LYS A 103 10.20 0.48 3.50
N VAL A 104 10.43 1.34 4.49
CA VAL A 104 9.41 1.74 5.46
C VAL A 104 9.04 3.19 5.17
N GLU A 105 7.76 3.40 4.84
CA GLU A 105 7.23 4.72 4.54
C GLU A 105 6.03 5.01 5.43
N ILE A 106 6.05 6.14 6.14
CA ILE A 106 4.96 6.58 7.01
C ILE A 106 4.47 7.92 6.46
N SER A 107 3.23 7.93 5.98
CA SER A 107 2.56 9.15 5.52
C SER A 107 2.17 10.00 6.72
N ALA A 108 2.65 11.24 6.74
CA ALA A 108 2.32 12.25 7.73
C ALA A 108 1.22 13.22 7.23
N ARG A 109 0.50 12.87 6.15
CA ARG A 109 -0.61 13.67 5.63
C ARG A 109 -1.84 13.47 6.51
N MET A 110 -2.39 14.55 7.04
CA MET A 110 -3.65 14.56 7.81
C MET A 110 -4.80 15.04 6.93
N LEU A 111 -5.09 14.31 5.85
CA LEU A 111 -6.16 14.69 4.90
C LEU A 111 -7.55 14.27 5.38
N LEU A 112 -7.63 13.15 6.09
CA LEU A 112 -8.92 12.59 6.51
C LEU A 112 -9.25 13.00 7.95
N PRO A 113 -10.44 13.56 8.18
CA PRO A 113 -10.94 13.69 9.55
C PRO A 113 -11.08 12.28 10.14
N ASN A 114 -10.68 12.10 11.40
CA ASN A 114 -10.81 10.82 12.11
C ASN A 114 -10.15 9.62 11.40
N ILE A 115 -8.92 9.78 10.90
CA ILE A 115 -8.14 8.72 10.22
C ILE A 115 -8.19 7.35 10.91
N LYS A 116 -8.19 7.32 12.26
CA LYS A 116 -8.28 6.10 13.08
C LYS A 116 -9.51 5.23 12.76
N SER A 117 -10.63 5.83 12.36
CA SER A 117 -11.86 5.10 12.04
C SER A 117 -11.73 4.21 10.79
N HIS A 118 -10.72 4.44 9.96
CA HIS A 118 -10.41 3.64 8.77
C HIS A 118 -9.47 2.46 9.07
N TYR A 119 -9.15 2.23 10.34
CA TYR A 119 -8.33 1.13 10.81
C TYR A 119 -9.10 0.25 11.78
N LEU A 120 -8.74 -1.02 11.85
CA LEU A 120 -9.25 -1.97 12.83
C LEU A 120 -8.11 -2.80 13.40
N LEU A 121 -8.29 -3.33 14.61
CA LEU A 121 -7.34 -4.27 15.18
C LEU A 121 -7.52 -5.64 14.52
N LYS A 122 -6.44 -6.16 13.96
CA LYS A 122 -6.35 -7.55 13.50
C LYS A 122 -5.14 -8.23 14.10
N GLU A 123 -5.23 -9.54 14.28
CA GLU A 123 -4.11 -10.35 14.71
C GLU A 123 -3.36 -10.94 13.52
N TYR A 124 -2.04 -10.93 13.59
CA TYR A 124 -1.17 -11.69 12.70
C TYR A 124 -0.06 -12.34 13.51
N LEU A 125 -0.03 -13.69 13.51
CA LEU A 125 0.95 -14.49 14.26
C LEU A 125 1.00 -14.11 15.77
N GLY A 126 -0.15 -13.90 16.41
CA GLY A 126 -0.23 -13.54 17.83
C GLY A 126 0.01 -12.06 18.14
N ILE A 127 0.17 -11.19 17.12
CA ILE A 127 0.43 -9.76 17.30
C ILE A 127 -0.77 -8.95 16.82
N SER A 128 -1.32 -8.12 17.70
CA SER A 128 -2.37 -7.16 17.36
C SER A 128 -1.79 -5.96 16.61
N MET A 129 -2.34 -5.67 15.43
CA MET A 129 -1.90 -4.59 14.54
C MET A 129 -3.10 -3.73 14.13
N LEU A 130 -2.87 -2.41 13.98
CA LEU A 130 -3.84 -1.50 13.40
C LEU A 130 -3.76 -1.60 11.88
N VAL A 131 -4.76 -2.25 11.27
CA VAL A 131 -4.80 -2.61 9.85
C VAL A 131 -5.88 -1.80 9.16
N SER A 132 -5.55 -1.18 8.02
CA SER A 132 -6.52 -0.46 7.19
C SER A 132 -7.71 -1.35 6.81
N LYS A 133 -8.91 -0.77 6.86
CA LYS A 133 -10.13 -1.40 6.32
C LYS A 133 -10.03 -1.57 4.80
N LYS A 134 -10.78 -2.53 4.25
CA LYS A 134 -10.80 -2.84 2.81
C LYS A 134 -11.22 -1.63 1.98
N GLU A 135 -12.25 -0.94 2.43
CA GLU A 135 -12.81 0.24 1.74
C GLU A 135 -11.77 1.36 1.66
N TYR A 136 -11.03 1.58 2.75
CA TYR A 136 -9.95 2.55 2.78
C TYR A 136 -8.79 2.20 1.83
N LEU A 137 -8.39 0.92 1.79
CA LEU A 137 -7.37 0.43 0.88
C LEU A 137 -7.79 0.63 -0.58
N PHE A 138 -9.05 0.32 -0.91
CA PHE A 138 -9.55 0.43 -2.27
C PHE A 138 -9.65 1.89 -2.72
N SER A 139 -10.28 2.75 -1.91
CA SER A 139 -10.36 4.20 -2.19
C SER A 139 -9.00 4.84 -2.35
N SER A 140 -8.06 4.56 -1.43
CA SER A 140 -6.70 5.10 -1.49
C SER A 140 -5.94 4.61 -2.74
N LYS A 141 -6.19 3.36 -3.17
CA LYS A 141 -5.56 2.79 -4.36
C LYS A 141 -6.09 3.45 -5.64
N LEU A 142 -7.40 3.68 -5.74
CA LEU A 142 -8.01 4.42 -6.85
C LEU A 142 -7.47 5.84 -6.90
N ALA A 143 -7.43 6.54 -5.76
CA ALA A 143 -6.89 7.90 -5.71
C ALA A 143 -5.42 7.97 -6.14
N ALA A 144 -4.59 7.01 -5.69
CA ALA A 144 -3.18 6.96 -6.05
C ALA A 144 -2.91 6.67 -7.53
N LEU A 145 -3.87 6.06 -8.25
CA LEU A 145 -3.69 5.71 -9.66
C LEU A 145 -3.53 6.96 -10.54
N THR A 146 -4.29 8.03 -10.28
CA THR A 146 -4.24 9.28 -11.07
C THR A 146 -3.17 10.27 -10.58
N LEU A 147 -2.77 10.18 -9.31
CA LEU A 147 -1.82 11.11 -8.70
C LEU A 147 -0.34 10.78 -8.98
N ARG A 148 -0.04 9.64 -9.60
CA ARG A 148 1.33 9.23 -9.92
C ARG A 148 1.77 9.79 -11.26
N SER A 149 3.03 10.22 -11.33
CA SER A 149 3.68 10.61 -12.59
C SER A 149 3.83 9.43 -13.55
N GLU A 150 4.00 8.22 -13.02
CA GLU A 150 4.08 6.98 -13.79
C GLU A 150 3.13 5.92 -13.24
N THR A 151 2.37 5.30 -14.13
CA THR A 151 1.46 4.20 -13.80
C THR A 151 2.23 2.97 -13.36
N ALA A 152 1.97 2.49 -12.15
CA ALA A 152 2.52 1.23 -11.66
C ALA A 152 1.53 0.09 -11.85
N THR A 153 1.88 -0.91 -12.66
CA THR A 153 0.94 -1.99 -13.01
C THR A 153 0.48 -2.83 -11.81
N ARG A 154 1.30 -2.88 -10.74
CA ARG A 154 0.91 -3.49 -9.46
C ARG A 154 -0.33 -2.85 -8.83
N ASP A 155 -0.56 -1.55 -9.03
CA ASP A 155 -1.73 -0.87 -8.47
C ASP A 155 -3.01 -1.25 -9.24
N ILE A 156 -2.91 -1.53 -10.53
CA ILE A 156 -4.03 -1.97 -11.36
C ILE A 156 -4.39 -3.42 -11.05
N PHE A 157 -3.38 -4.26 -10.78
CA PHE A 157 -3.60 -5.61 -10.27
C PHE A 157 -4.33 -5.58 -8.91
N ASP A 158 -3.96 -4.67 -8.02
CA ASP A 158 -4.65 -4.51 -6.73
C ASP A 158 -6.10 -4.04 -6.92
N ILE A 159 -6.32 -3.05 -7.80
CA ILE A 159 -7.68 -2.57 -8.14
C ILE A 159 -8.53 -3.72 -8.68
N TYR A 160 -7.98 -4.53 -9.60
CA TYR A 160 -8.65 -5.75 -10.08
C TYR A 160 -9.03 -6.66 -8.90
N PHE A 161 -8.07 -6.97 -8.03
CA PHE A 161 -8.30 -7.87 -6.90
C PHE A 161 -9.36 -7.33 -5.94
N PHE A 162 -9.30 -6.04 -5.57
CA PHE A 162 -10.29 -5.42 -4.68
C PHE A 162 -11.68 -5.42 -5.31
N ALA A 163 -11.76 -5.04 -6.59
CA ALA A 163 -13.01 -4.98 -7.33
C ALA A 163 -13.66 -6.35 -7.54
N LYS A 164 -12.87 -7.36 -7.93
CA LYS A 164 -13.31 -8.75 -8.11
C LYS A 164 -13.87 -9.37 -6.82
N ASN A 165 -13.35 -8.94 -5.67
CA ASN A 165 -13.81 -9.40 -4.36
C ASN A 165 -14.92 -8.52 -3.77
N ASN A 166 -15.53 -7.63 -4.57
CA ASN A 166 -16.64 -6.76 -4.16
C ASN A 166 -16.32 -5.91 -2.92
N TRP A 167 -15.10 -5.37 -2.83
CA TRP A 167 -14.77 -4.42 -1.76
C TRP A 167 -15.47 -3.09 -2.02
N ASP A 168 -16.07 -2.50 -0.99
CA ASP A 168 -16.72 -1.20 -1.15
C ASP A 168 -15.69 -0.09 -1.40
N ILE A 169 -16.16 1.01 -1.96
CA ILE A 169 -15.38 2.22 -2.19
C ILE A 169 -16.00 3.34 -1.39
N ASP A 170 -15.23 3.91 -0.48
CA ASP A 170 -15.57 5.18 0.16
C ASP A 170 -15.26 6.31 -0.83
N LYS A 171 -16.31 6.88 -1.43
CA LYS A 171 -16.21 7.94 -2.43
C LYS A 171 -15.61 9.20 -1.83
N GLU A 172 -15.99 9.56 -0.60
CA GLU A 172 -15.53 10.77 0.06
C GLU A 172 -14.02 10.76 0.25
N ILE A 173 -13.45 9.60 0.59
CA ILE A 173 -11.99 9.45 0.69
C ILE A 173 -11.30 9.71 -0.66
N VAL A 174 -11.87 9.21 -1.77
CA VAL A 174 -11.33 9.47 -3.10
C VAL A 174 -11.39 10.96 -3.42
N GLU A 175 -12.54 11.61 -3.18
CA GLU A 175 -12.71 13.04 -3.46
C GLU A 175 -11.79 13.91 -2.60
N LEU A 176 -11.60 13.58 -1.32
CA LEU A 176 -10.72 14.30 -0.41
C LEU A 176 -9.24 14.20 -0.80
N ILE A 177 -8.80 13.02 -1.25
CA ILE A 177 -7.40 12.80 -1.64
C ILE A 177 -7.08 13.45 -2.99
N THR A 178 -8.02 13.38 -3.93
CA THR A 178 -7.80 13.79 -5.33
C THR A 178 -8.19 15.24 -5.59
N GLY A 179 -9.14 15.78 -4.82
CA GLY A 179 -9.81 17.06 -5.11
C GLY A 179 -10.84 16.97 -6.25
N GLU A 180 -11.09 15.78 -6.79
CA GLU A 180 -12.00 15.55 -7.93
C GLU A 180 -13.26 14.81 -7.51
N LYS A 181 -14.35 15.01 -8.24
CA LYS A 181 -15.59 14.26 -8.01
C LYS A 181 -15.44 12.80 -8.41
N PHE A 182 -15.95 11.91 -7.58
CA PHE A 182 -15.74 10.46 -7.73
C PHE A 182 -16.13 9.93 -9.13
N PRO A 183 -17.28 10.30 -9.73
CA PRO A 183 -17.63 9.84 -11.08
C PRO A 183 -16.61 10.28 -12.14
N ARG A 184 -16.04 11.48 -12.01
CA ARG A 184 -15.00 11.98 -12.91
C ARG A 184 -13.69 11.23 -12.70
N HIS A 185 -13.28 11.04 -11.45
CA HIS A 185 -12.08 10.29 -11.10
C HIS A 185 -12.10 8.85 -11.63
N ILE A 186 -13.26 8.18 -11.64
CA ILE A 186 -13.40 6.84 -12.26
C ILE A 186 -13.16 6.87 -13.77
N VAL A 187 -13.60 7.92 -14.47
CA VAL A 187 -13.31 8.10 -15.90
C VAL A 187 -11.80 8.26 -16.13
N ASP A 188 -11.13 9.04 -15.28
CA ASP A 188 -9.69 9.24 -15.40
C ASP A 188 -8.90 7.96 -15.06
N CYS A 189 -9.36 7.17 -14.07
CA CYS A 189 -8.83 5.83 -13.81
C CYS A 189 -8.98 4.89 -15.01
N LEU A 190 -10.15 4.88 -15.68
CA LEU A 190 -10.39 4.08 -16.88
C LEU A 190 -9.45 4.47 -18.01
N ALA A 191 -9.28 5.77 -18.26
CA ALA A 191 -8.36 6.27 -19.29
C ALA A 191 -6.91 5.82 -19.04
N ILE A 192 -6.46 5.85 -17.77
CA ILE A 192 -5.13 5.34 -17.41
C ILE A 192 -5.02 3.85 -17.72
N VAL A 193 -5.99 3.03 -17.31
CA VAL A 193 -5.97 1.57 -17.55
C VAL A 193 -5.97 1.24 -19.04
N GLU A 194 -6.75 1.97 -19.83
CA GLU A 194 -6.83 1.83 -21.29
C GLU A 194 -5.51 2.20 -21.99
N SER A 195 -4.80 3.21 -21.48
CA SER A 195 -3.54 3.71 -22.08
C SER A 195 -2.34 2.77 -21.92
N ILE A 196 -2.43 1.73 -21.08
CA ILE A 196 -1.30 0.85 -20.78
C ILE A 196 -0.96 0.02 -22.00
N LYS A 197 0.31 0.05 -22.40
CA LYS A 197 0.83 -0.78 -23.49
C LYS A 197 1.03 -2.23 -23.05
N ASP A 198 0.77 -3.18 -23.93
CA ASP A 198 0.92 -4.62 -23.65
C ASP A 198 2.34 -4.99 -23.21
N ASN A 199 3.35 -4.36 -23.80
CA ASN A 199 4.76 -4.58 -23.42
C ASN A 199 5.13 -4.03 -22.03
N ARG A 200 4.26 -3.24 -21.39
CA ARG A 200 4.46 -2.68 -20.04
C ARG A 200 3.55 -3.29 -18.98
N ILE A 201 2.62 -4.18 -19.35
CA ILE A 201 1.63 -4.75 -18.42
C ILE A 201 2.25 -5.59 -17.29
N LEU A 202 3.50 -6.00 -17.41
CA LEU A 202 4.24 -6.70 -16.34
C LEU A 202 5.29 -5.84 -15.64
N SER A 203 5.48 -4.58 -16.05
CA SER A 203 6.50 -3.70 -15.47
C SER A 203 6.24 -3.52 -13.96
N GLY A 204 7.23 -3.88 -13.13
CA GLY A 204 7.13 -3.84 -11.66
C GLY A 204 6.12 -4.79 -11.01
N LEU A 205 5.39 -5.60 -11.81
CA LEU A 205 4.46 -6.61 -11.32
C LEU A 205 5.00 -8.02 -11.53
N GLY A 206 5.72 -8.27 -12.63
CA GLY A 206 6.13 -9.61 -13.04
C GLY A 206 6.95 -10.37 -11.99
N GLU A 207 7.86 -9.71 -11.27
CA GLU A 207 8.63 -10.37 -10.21
C GLU A 207 7.79 -10.71 -8.96
N LEU A 208 6.63 -10.06 -8.80
CA LEU A 208 5.76 -10.20 -7.63
C LEU A 208 4.76 -11.35 -7.76
N ILE A 209 4.51 -11.84 -8.98
CA ILE A 209 3.53 -12.88 -9.30
C ILE A 209 4.18 -14.13 -9.91
N ASP A 210 3.46 -15.25 -9.94
CA ASP A 210 3.94 -16.50 -10.54
C ASP A 210 3.76 -16.53 -12.08
N GLU A 211 4.27 -17.56 -12.75
CA GLU A 211 4.17 -17.68 -14.22
C GLU A 211 2.73 -17.83 -14.72
N LYS A 212 1.87 -18.52 -13.96
CA LYS A 212 0.46 -18.71 -14.33
C LYS A 212 -0.27 -17.36 -14.27
N GLU A 213 -0.02 -16.59 -13.22
CA GLU A 213 -0.53 -15.23 -13.05
C GLU A 213 -0.01 -14.28 -14.13
N LYS A 214 1.28 -14.37 -14.53
CA LYS A 214 1.82 -13.56 -15.63
C LYS A 214 1.07 -13.78 -16.93
N ILE A 215 0.80 -15.05 -17.28
CA ILE A 215 0.04 -15.41 -18.50
C ILE A 215 -1.36 -14.80 -18.42
N TRP A 216 -2.03 -14.94 -17.28
CA TRP A 216 -3.36 -14.39 -17.08
C TRP A 216 -3.37 -12.85 -17.15
N VAL A 217 -2.40 -12.18 -16.51
CA VAL A 217 -2.29 -10.71 -16.48
C VAL A 217 -2.16 -10.14 -17.88
N LYS A 218 -1.27 -10.72 -18.70
CA LYS A 218 -1.07 -10.27 -20.09
C LYS A 218 -2.36 -10.35 -20.92
N LYS A 219 -3.20 -11.36 -20.67
CA LYS A 219 -4.41 -11.63 -21.47
C LYS A 219 -5.65 -10.88 -20.97
N ASN A 220 -5.81 -10.75 -19.66
CA ASN A 220 -7.11 -10.45 -19.05
C ASN A 220 -7.13 -9.19 -18.18
N LEU A 221 -6.02 -8.83 -17.50
CA LEU A 221 -6.03 -7.81 -16.44
C LEU A 221 -6.70 -6.50 -16.88
N ARG A 222 -6.28 -5.94 -18.03
CA ARG A 222 -6.84 -4.68 -18.55
C ARG A 222 -8.36 -4.78 -18.77
N LYS A 223 -8.81 -5.84 -19.45
CA LYS A 223 -10.23 -6.04 -19.79
C LYS A 223 -11.09 -6.18 -18.55
N GLU A 224 -10.61 -6.97 -17.58
CA GLU A 224 -11.35 -7.21 -16.34
C GLU A 224 -11.43 -5.97 -15.46
N VAL A 225 -10.33 -5.22 -15.29
CA VAL A 225 -10.36 -3.95 -14.53
C VAL A 225 -11.35 -2.96 -15.15
N ILE A 226 -11.32 -2.79 -16.48
CA ILE A 226 -12.25 -1.89 -17.18
C ILE A 226 -13.70 -2.32 -16.92
N PHE A 227 -14.00 -3.62 -17.02
CA PHE A 227 -15.33 -4.14 -16.74
C PHE A 227 -15.77 -3.81 -15.31
N TYR A 228 -14.94 -4.12 -14.31
CA TYR A 228 -15.31 -3.86 -12.92
C TYR A 228 -15.50 -2.36 -12.62
N LEU A 229 -14.59 -1.50 -13.09
CA LEU A 229 -14.71 -0.05 -12.87
C LEU A 229 -15.97 0.53 -13.55
N LYS A 230 -16.32 0.06 -14.75
CA LYS A 230 -17.60 0.42 -15.41
C LYS A 230 -18.80 -0.08 -14.62
N ASN A 231 -18.72 -1.25 -14.00
CA ASN A 231 -19.79 -1.76 -13.14
C ASN A 231 -20.00 -0.88 -11.89
N TYR A 232 -18.92 -0.47 -11.22
CA TYR A 232 -19.00 0.51 -10.13
C TYR A 232 -19.60 1.84 -10.61
N GLN A 233 -19.18 2.34 -11.78
CA GLN A 233 -19.72 3.57 -12.37
C GLN A 233 -21.23 3.49 -12.62
N ALA A 234 -21.75 2.33 -13.01
CA ALA A 234 -23.18 2.14 -13.32
C ALA A 234 -24.08 2.20 -12.07
N VAL A 235 -23.57 1.77 -10.91
CA VAL A 235 -24.32 1.70 -9.64
C VAL A 235 -24.22 3.01 -8.86
N ILE A 236 -23.15 3.79 -9.06
CA ILE A 236 -22.81 4.98 -8.28
C ILE A 236 -23.42 6.29 -8.86
N LYS A 237 -24.55 6.20 -9.57
CA LYS A 237 -25.27 7.40 -10.06
C LYS A 237 -25.63 8.38 -8.95
#